data_AF-A0A848D5U2-F1
#
_entry.id   AF-A0A848D5U2-F1
#
_cell.length_a   1.000
_cell.length_b   1.000
_cell.length_c   1.000
_cell.angle_alpha   90.00
_cell.angle_beta   90.00
_cell.angle_gamma   90.00
#
_symmetry.space_group_name_H-M   'P 1'
#
loop_
_entity.id
_entity.type
_entity.pdbx_description
1 polymer ?
#
loop_
_entity_poly.entity_id
_entity_poly.type
_entity_poly.pdbx_seq_one_letter_code
_entity_poly.pdbx_strand_id
1 'polypeptide(L)'
;MNIYEIKYRIEQIRDEDTANDCITTIKTYTNVLNIDEEIALTGAQIRLKHKMGAVDSLILATAILHDLKVLTGDQHFDGMDEAVMI
;
A
#
# COMPACT_ATOMS: atom_id res chain seq x y z
N MET A 1 1.02 -0.73 4.37
CA MET A 1 0.25 0.46 4.79
C MET A 1 0.61 1.62 3.87
N ASN A 2 -0.38 2.25 3.22
CA ASN A 2 -0.16 3.43 2.36
C ASN A 2 -0.77 4.70 2.99
N ILE A 3 -0.35 5.87 2.51
CA ILE A 3 -0.80 7.17 3.04
C ILE A 3 -2.28 7.47 2.77
N TYR A 4 -2.88 6.88 1.73
CA TYR A 4 -4.30 7.05 1.40
C TYR A 4 -5.17 6.41 2.50
N GLU A 5 -4.89 5.16 2.87
CA GLU A 5 -5.61 4.45 3.92
C GLU A 5 -5.41 5.10 5.29
N ILE A 6 -4.20 5.62 5.58
CA ILE A 6 -3.94 6.36 6.82
C ILE A 6 -4.85 7.59 6.90
N LYS A 7 -4.84 8.44 5.85
CA LYS A 7 -5.67 9.65 5.80
C LYS A 7 -7.15 9.30 5.97
N TYR A 8 -7.64 8.41 5.11
CA TYR A 8 -9.03 7.94 5.10
C TYR A 8 -9.46 7.39 6.47
N ARG A 9 -8.67 6.49 7.06
CA ARG A 9 -9.07 5.79 8.28
C ARG A 9 -9.01 6.68 9.50
N ILE A 10 -7.96 7.51 9.63
CA ILE A 10 -7.82 8.40 10.79
C ILE A 10 -8.90 9.48 10.78
N GLU A 11 -9.22 10.07 9.63
CA GLU A 11 -10.30 11.06 9.55
C GLU A 11 -11.68 10.49 9.89
N GLN A 12 -11.94 9.21 9.58
CA GLN A 12 -13.19 8.56 9.98
C GLN A 12 -13.37 8.43 11.49
N ILE A 13 -12.27 8.28 12.24
CA ILE A 13 -12.31 7.98 13.68
C ILE A 13 -11.87 9.18 14.54
N ARG A 14 -11.27 10.21 13.94
CA ARG A 14 -10.75 11.41 14.59
C ARG A 14 -11.00 12.65 13.72
N ASP A 15 -9.95 13.29 13.20
CA ASP A 15 -9.98 14.55 12.48
C ASP A 15 -8.84 14.66 11.47
N GLU A 16 -8.91 15.69 10.63
CA GLU A 16 -7.96 15.97 9.55
C GLU A 16 -6.54 16.24 10.07
N ASP A 17 -6.43 17.03 11.16
CA ASP A 17 -5.16 17.45 11.74
C ASP A 17 -4.39 16.23 12.29
N THR A 18 -5.07 15.34 13.01
CA THR A 18 -4.47 14.09 13.50
C THR A 18 -3.96 13.24 12.34
N ALA A 19 -4.71 13.14 11.24
CA ALA A 19 -4.28 12.38 10.07
C ALA A 19 -3.03 12.98 9.42
N ASN A 20 -2.95 14.30 9.32
CA ASN A 20 -1.79 15.02 8.78
C ASN A 20 -0.55 14.85 9.68
N ASP A 21 -0.70 14.88 11.00
CA ASP A 21 0.38 14.65 11.96
C ASP A 21 0.93 13.22 11.86
N CYS A 22 0.04 12.22 11.75
CA CYS A 22 0.43 10.83 11.53
C CYS A 22 1.22 10.66 10.22
N ILE A 23 0.73 11.22 9.11
CA ILE A 23 1.40 11.13 7.80
C ILE A 23 2.77 11.82 7.85
N THR A 24 2.87 12.98 8.50
CA THR A 24 4.13 13.71 8.68
C THR A 24 5.15 12.89 9.48
N THR A 25 4.70 12.27 10.58
CA THR A 25 5.54 11.39 11.40
C THR A 25 6.03 10.20 10.58
N ILE A 26 5.16 9.52 9.83
CA ILE A 26 5.54 8.37 9.00
C ILE A 26 6.56 8.78 7.92
N LYS A 27 6.33 9.90 7.24
CA LYS A 27 7.27 10.45 6.24
C LYS A 27 8.65 10.80 6.81
N THR A 28 8.76 11.01 8.12
CA THR A 28 10.05 11.28 8.78
C THR A 28 10.94 10.04 8.86
N TYR A 29 10.35 8.85 8.96
CA TYR A 29 11.07 7.58 9.18
C TYR A 29 10.99 6.61 8.00
N THR A 30 10.26 6.96 6.94
CA THR A 30 10.01 6.10 5.79
C THR A 30 10.16 6.86 4.49
N ASN A 31 10.48 6.16 3.41
CA ASN A 31 10.38 6.70 2.06
C ASN A 31 8.98 6.41 1.49
N VAL A 32 8.31 7.43 0.95
CA VAL A 32 7.02 7.28 0.27
C VAL A 32 7.26 7.19 -1.22
N LEU A 33 6.99 6.03 -1.80
CA LEU A 33 7.05 5.82 -3.25
C LEU A 33 5.76 6.34 -3.90
N ASN A 34 5.91 7.14 -4.96
CA ASN A 34 4.78 7.60 -5.76
C ASN A 34 4.32 6.48 -6.71
N ILE A 35 3.04 6.51 -7.07
CA ILE A 35 2.49 5.63 -8.11
C ILE A 35 2.70 6.34 -9.44
N ASP A 36 3.53 5.77 -10.29
CA ASP A 36 3.71 6.18 -11.67
C ASP A 36 2.88 5.32 -12.65
N GLU A 37 3.06 5.56 -13.95
CA GLU A 37 2.33 4.84 -15.00
C GLU A 37 2.62 3.33 -14.98
N GLU A 38 3.86 2.93 -14.76
CA GLU A 38 4.26 1.52 -14.77
C GLU A 38 3.64 0.75 -13.60
N ILE A 39 3.66 1.35 -12.40
CA ILE A 39 2.99 0.80 -11.21
C ILE A 39 1.48 0.72 -11.46
N ALA A 40 0.87 1.76 -12.02
CA ALA A 40 -0.57 1.80 -12.26
C ALA A 40 -1.04 0.70 -13.25
N LEU A 41 -0.34 0.55 -14.37
CA LEU A 41 -0.67 -0.46 -15.39
C LEU A 41 -0.40 -1.88 -14.89
N THR A 42 0.70 -2.10 -14.17
CA THR A 42 1.01 -3.39 -13.55
C THR A 42 -0.02 -3.75 -12.49
N GLY A 43 -0.42 -2.79 -11.65
CA GLY A 43 -1.46 -2.98 -10.63
C GLY A 43 -2.81 -3.38 -11.24
N ALA A 44 -3.18 -2.83 -12.40
CA ALA A 44 -4.39 -3.24 -13.10
C ALA A 44 -4.33 -4.72 -13.55
N GLN A 45 -3.19 -5.18 -14.06
CA GLN A 45 -3.00 -6.57 -14.45
C GLN A 45 -3.06 -7.52 -13.24
N ILE A 46 -2.40 -7.15 -12.14
CA ILE A 46 -2.46 -7.89 -10.87
C ILE A 46 -3.90 -8.01 -10.39
N ARG A 47 -4.66 -6.92 -10.40
CA ARG A 47 -6.06 -6.90 -9.99
C ARG A 47 -6.91 -7.89 -10.79
N LEU A 48 -6.73 -7.92 -12.11
CA LEU A 48 -7.46 -8.84 -12.98
C LEU A 48 -7.10 -10.30 -12.70
N LYS A 49 -5.81 -10.58 -12.48
CA LYS A 49 -5.29 -11.93 -12.25
C LYS A 49 -5.66 -12.48 -10.87
N HIS A 50 -5.49 -11.68 -9.82
CA HIS A 50 -5.62 -12.11 -8.43
C HIS A 50 -6.97 -11.73 -7.79
N LYS A 51 -7.80 -10.94 -8.47
CA LYS A 51 -9.10 -10.42 -7.97
C LYS A 51 -8.99 -9.66 -6.64
N MET A 52 -7.84 -9.03 -6.40
CA MET A 52 -7.56 -8.26 -5.18
C MET A 52 -8.18 -6.86 -5.21
N GLY A 53 -8.16 -6.17 -4.07
CA GLY A 53 -8.48 -4.76 -3.98
C GLY A 53 -7.57 -3.91 -4.88
N ALA A 54 -8.07 -2.77 -5.35
CA ALA A 54 -7.29 -1.87 -6.22
C ALA A 54 -6.00 -1.40 -5.53
N VAL A 55 -6.12 -1.03 -4.26
CA VAL A 55 -5.01 -0.55 -3.44
C VAL A 55 -3.99 -1.66 -3.18
N ASP A 56 -4.44 -2.86 -2.82
CA ASP A 56 -3.54 -4.01 -2.62
C ASP A 56 -2.80 -4.39 -3.89
N SER A 57 -3.48 -4.31 -5.04
CA SER A 57 -2.88 -4.58 -6.34
C SER A 57 -1.79 -3.55 -6.69
N LEU A 58 -1.99 -2.28 -6.32
CA LEU A 58 -0.97 -1.24 -6.48
C LEU A 58 0.21 -1.45 -5.53
N ILE A 59 -0.04 -1.83 -4.27
CA ILE A 59 1.02 -2.17 -3.30
C ILE A 59 1.87 -3.33 -3.82
N LEU A 60 1.24 -4.39 -4.32
CA LEU A 60 1.96 -5.54 -4.87
C LEU A 60 2.74 -5.16 -6.12
N ALA A 61 2.16 -4.36 -7.03
CA ALA A 61 2.86 -3.85 -8.20
C ALA A 61 4.12 -3.04 -7.81
N THR A 62 3.99 -2.12 -6.85
CA THR A 62 5.13 -1.37 -6.33
C THR A 62 6.19 -2.29 -5.73
N ALA A 63 5.81 -3.32 -4.98
CA ALA A 63 6.76 -4.27 -4.41
C ALA A 63 7.53 -5.03 -5.49
N ILE A 64 6.83 -5.57 -6.50
CA ILE A 64 7.44 -6.32 -7.61
C ILE A 64 8.41 -5.44 -8.41
N LEU A 65 7.99 -4.24 -8.81
CA LEU A 65 8.78 -3.36 -9.69
C LEU A 65 10.03 -2.79 -9.00
N HIS A 66 10.02 -2.71 -7.67
CA HIS A 66 11.15 -2.19 -6.89
C HIS A 66 11.95 -3.29 -6.17
N ASP A 67 11.68 -4.57 -6.41
CA ASP A 67 12.30 -5.71 -5.72
C ASP A 67 12.20 -5.61 -4.18
N LEU A 68 11.01 -5.26 -3.70
CA LEU A 68 10.68 -5.11 -2.28
C LEU A 68 9.74 -6.23 -1.81
N LYS A 69 9.53 -6.29 -0.49
CA LYS A 69 8.54 -7.18 0.13
C LYS A 69 7.40 -6.38 0.77
N VAL A 70 6.19 -6.93 0.69
CA VAL A 70 5.00 -6.43 1.37
C VAL A 70 4.92 -7.07 2.75
N LEU A 71 5.18 -6.28 3.80
CA LEU A 71 4.93 -6.70 5.18
C LEU A 71 3.44 -6.51 5.51
N THR A 72 2.71 -7.59 5.79
CA THR A 72 1.24 -7.52 5.96
C THR A 72 0.69 -8.66 6.81
N GLY A 73 -0.43 -8.43 7.49
CA GLY A 73 -1.26 -9.47 8.12
C GLY A 73 -2.46 -9.88 7.25
N ASP A 74 -2.60 -9.31 6.05
CA ASP A 74 -3.72 -9.57 5.16
C ASP A 74 -3.54 -10.89 4.39
N GLN A 75 -4.47 -11.82 4.59
CA GLN A 75 -4.50 -13.14 3.98
C GLN A 75 -4.60 -13.10 2.44
N HIS A 76 -5.03 -11.99 1.83
CA HIS A 76 -5.00 -11.86 0.36
C HIS A 76 -3.58 -11.97 -0.23
N PHE A 77 -2.54 -11.78 0.59
CA PHE A 77 -1.14 -11.90 0.20
C PHE A 77 -0.50 -13.24 0.59
N ASP A 78 -1.25 -14.14 1.24
CA ASP A 78 -0.70 -15.42 1.69
C ASP A 78 -0.25 -16.28 0.49
N GLY A 79 0.95 -16.87 0.62
CA GLY A 79 1.57 -17.65 -0.45
C GLY A 79 2.16 -16.85 -1.62
N MET A 80 2.20 -15.51 -1.57
CA MET A 80 2.93 -14.69 -2.55
C MET A 80 4.41 -14.58 -2.18
N ASP A 81 5.30 -14.74 -3.15
CA ASP A 81 6.74 -14.64 -2.93
C ASP A 81 7.13 -13.24 -2.43
N GLU A 82 6.42 -12.20 -2.85
CA GLU A 82 6.64 -10.81 -2.45
C GLU A 82 6.06 -10.47 -1.08
N ALA A 83 5.40 -11.39 -0.38
CA ALA A 83 4.78 -11.11 0.91
C ALA A 83 5.59 -11.67 2.10
N VAL A 84 5.65 -10.90 3.18
CA VAL A 84 6.09 -11.35 4.50
C VAL A 84 4.92 -11.21 5.46
N MET A 85 4.38 -12.36 5.89
CA MET A 85 3.19 -12.44 6.74
C MET A 85 3.55 -12.17 8.22
N ILE A 86 2.73 -11.37 8.92
CA ILE A 86 2.85 -11.07 10.36
C ILE A 86 1.57 -11.32 11.15
#